data_AF-A0A0E4FYP6-F1
#
_entry.id   AF-A0A0E4FYP6-F1
#
_cell.length_a   1.000
_cell.length_b   1.000
_cell.length_c   1.000
_cell.angle_alpha   90.00
_cell.angle_beta   90.00
_cell.angle_gamma   90.00
#
_symmetry.space_group_name_H-M   'P 1'
#
loop_
_entity.id
_entity.type
_entity.pdbx_description
1 polymer ?
#
loop_
_entity_poly.entity_id
_entity_poly.type
_entity_poly.pdbx_seq_one_letter_code
_entity_poly.pdbx_strand_id
1 'polypeptide(L)'
;MKRFVEGADRGQSTLFPECVEDWIDADNPVRVIDVLVDDLDLAGLGFGGVDPEATGRPSYHPSILLKLYIYGYLNRVQSSRRLEREAGRNVEVMWLLGRLAPDHKTIADFRKDNGLALRKVCARFVELCRQMGLLTTASVAIDGSKFKAVNNRDKNFTRAKVERRRAQLEESVARYLSQLDTADRQEPAEALAAKVTRLTEKLTKLKEEMGKLAVYEKQMLASPDQQVSLTDPDSRSMATSGRGSGVVGYNVQVAVDTEHHLIVTHEVTNSGSDRAQLANMAKQAKAVLKTETLEAVADRGYFNSPEILACHEAGITVTLPKPQTSGAKSEGRFVSRTLRICQGRTPIAVRLGSECRIATQTKKTARCCGVTGPQPVKIVHSNRNARPGQSGGLRDGSMSICSKLCRSGLMQTHKPCASVARQSSIRSVR
;
A
#
# COMPACT_ATOMS: atom_id res chain seq x y z
N MET A 1 58.20 22.85 -10.35
CA MET A 1 57.11 23.40 -9.50
C MET A 1 55.99 22.40 -9.47
N LYS A 2 55.60 21.92 -8.29
CA LYS A 2 54.47 21.00 -8.17
C LYS A 2 53.17 21.77 -8.47
N ARG A 3 52.35 21.23 -9.38
CA ARG A 3 51.13 21.86 -9.94
C ARG A 3 49.84 21.52 -9.18
N PHE A 4 49.93 20.74 -8.11
CA PHE A 4 48.79 20.26 -7.33
C PHE A 4 48.87 20.74 -5.89
N VAL A 5 47.71 20.89 -5.26
CA VAL A 5 47.58 21.05 -3.80
C VAL A 5 48.10 19.78 -3.14
N GLU A 6 49.07 19.93 -2.23
CA GLU A 6 49.66 18.80 -1.50
C GLU A 6 48.83 18.49 -0.25
N GLY A 7 48.60 17.19 0.01
CA GLY A 7 47.96 16.74 1.25
C GLY A 7 48.96 16.67 2.42
N ALA A 8 48.43 16.56 3.64
CA ALA A 8 49.22 16.32 4.83
C ALA A 8 49.79 14.87 4.86
N ASP A 9 50.95 14.70 5.50
CA ASP A 9 51.56 13.38 5.69
C ASP A 9 50.77 12.57 6.73
N ARG A 10 50.46 11.30 6.42
CA ARG A 10 49.71 10.39 7.30
C ARG A 10 50.51 9.97 8.55
N GLY A 11 51.83 10.09 8.50
CA GLY A 11 52.71 9.83 9.65
C GLY A 11 52.90 11.02 10.58
N GLN A 12 52.37 12.19 10.23
CA GLN A 12 52.52 13.40 11.03
C GLN A 12 51.71 13.28 12.33
N SER A 13 52.41 13.28 13.47
CA SER A 13 51.79 13.33 14.80
C SER A 13 51.47 14.78 15.20
N THR A 14 50.32 15.00 15.83
CA THR A 14 49.98 16.26 16.49
C THR A 14 50.53 16.28 17.93
N LEU A 15 50.78 17.48 18.48
CA LEU A 15 51.28 17.62 19.87
C LEU A 15 50.25 17.15 20.91
N PHE A 16 48.96 17.36 20.62
CA PHE A 16 47.83 16.82 21.38
C PHE A 16 46.90 16.06 20.44
N PRO A 17 46.25 14.96 20.90
CA PRO A 17 45.21 14.31 20.12
C PRO A 17 44.07 15.30 19.85
N GLU A 18 43.65 15.41 18.59
CA GLU A 18 42.49 16.21 18.21
C GLU A 18 41.23 15.66 18.89
N CYS A 19 40.35 16.56 19.34
CA CYS A 19 39.10 16.12 19.97
C CYS A 19 38.09 15.78 18.88
N VAL A 20 37.17 14.84 19.13
CA VAL A 20 36.21 14.38 18.11
C VAL A 20 35.30 15.53 17.66
N GLU A 21 35.07 16.51 18.53
CA GLU A 21 34.31 17.72 18.23
C GLU A 21 34.92 18.52 17.08
N ASP A 22 36.25 18.58 16.96
CA ASP A 22 36.97 19.35 15.95
C ASP A 22 36.74 18.81 14.52
N TRP A 23 36.32 17.55 14.40
CA TRP A 23 36.14 16.88 13.11
C TRP A 23 34.74 17.07 12.51
N ILE A 24 33.81 17.64 13.27
CA ILE A 24 32.41 17.80 12.85
C ILE A 24 32.08 19.28 12.80
N ASP A 25 31.83 19.79 11.60
CA ASP A 25 31.40 21.17 11.40
C ASP A 25 30.11 21.51 12.17
N ALA A 26 29.95 22.77 12.56
CA ALA A 26 28.78 23.26 13.29
C ALA A 26 27.47 23.07 12.49
N ASP A 27 27.55 23.11 11.16
CA ASP A 27 26.41 22.95 10.25
C ASP A 27 26.12 21.47 9.89
N ASN A 28 26.86 20.51 10.45
CA ASN A 28 26.66 19.11 10.13
C ASN A 28 25.29 18.61 10.67
N PRO A 29 24.46 17.97 9.83
CA PRO A 29 23.12 17.49 10.23
C PRO A 29 23.15 16.44 11.35
N VAL A 30 24.27 15.77 11.60
CA VAL A 30 24.40 14.81 12.72
C VAL A 30 24.11 15.46 14.08
N ARG A 31 24.41 16.75 14.22
CA ARG A 31 24.14 17.54 15.44
C ARG A 31 22.65 17.71 15.68
N VAL A 32 21.83 17.77 14.63
CA VAL A 32 20.38 17.82 14.76
C VAL A 32 19.84 16.51 15.35
N ILE A 33 20.42 15.37 14.98
CA ILE A 33 20.04 14.07 15.55
C ILE A 33 20.37 14.04 17.04
N ASP A 34 21.55 14.54 17.41
CA ASP A 34 22.02 14.59 18.79
C ASP A 34 21.07 15.40 19.67
N VAL A 35 20.83 16.66 19.30
CA VAL A 35 19.93 17.59 20.01
C VAL A 35 18.51 17.05 20.05
N LEU A 36 17.99 16.54 18.94
CA LEU A 36 16.63 16.01 18.87
C LEU A 36 16.44 14.84 19.84
N VAL A 37 17.38 13.91 19.91
CA VAL A 37 17.23 12.73 20.76
C VAL A 37 17.43 13.07 22.24
N ASP A 38 18.32 14.01 22.56
CA ASP A 38 18.58 14.40 23.95
C ASP A 38 17.43 15.19 24.58
N ASP A 39 16.61 15.87 23.78
CA ASP A 39 15.39 16.55 24.24
C ASP A 39 14.19 15.60 24.45
N LEU A 40 14.29 14.34 24.01
CA LEU A 40 13.19 13.37 24.15
C LEU A 40 13.19 12.72 25.54
N ASP A 41 12.02 12.73 26.20
CA ASP A 41 11.75 11.88 27.37
C ASP A 41 11.59 10.42 26.95
N LEU A 42 12.71 9.70 26.87
CA LEU A 42 12.74 8.30 26.42
C LEU A 42 11.97 7.37 27.38
N ALA A 43 12.00 7.64 28.68
CA ALA A 43 11.26 6.84 29.67
C ALA A 43 9.74 6.99 29.46
N GLY A 44 9.25 8.23 29.34
CA GLY A 44 7.83 8.49 29.07
C GLY A 44 7.36 7.99 27.70
N LEU A 45 8.25 7.93 26.72
CA LEU A 45 7.97 7.31 25.41
C LEU A 45 7.90 5.78 25.47
N GLY A 46 8.42 5.17 26.53
CA GLY A 46 8.35 3.72 26.78
C GLY A 46 9.57 2.96 26.24
N PHE A 47 10.72 3.60 26.14
CA PHE A 47 11.99 2.89 25.96
C PHE A 47 12.38 2.20 27.26
N GLY A 48 12.68 0.90 27.19
CA GLY A 48 13.22 0.14 28.32
C GLY A 48 14.73 0.35 28.49
N GLY A 49 15.26 0.10 29.69
CA GLY A 49 16.70 0.20 29.96
C GLY A 49 17.24 1.63 30.02
N VAL A 50 16.37 2.62 30.23
CA VAL A 50 16.76 4.00 30.59
C VAL A 50 17.41 3.97 31.97
N ASP A 51 16.75 3.32 32.92
CA ASP A 51 17.33 2.99 34.22
C ASP A 51 18.08 1.65 34.11
N PRO A 52 19.38 1.61 34.42
CA PRO A 52 20.15 0.38 34.36
C PRO A 52 19.75 -0.58 35.48
N GLU A 53 19.71 -1.86 35.17
CA GLU A 53 19.53 -2.92 36.17
C GLU A 53 20.69 -2.91 37.17
N ALA A 54 20.38 -3.17 38.44
CA ALA A 54 21.38 -3.18 39.52
C ALA A 54 22.41 -4.32 39.39
N THR A 55 22.12 -5.34 38.57
CA THR A 55 22.98 -6.52 38.39
C THR A 55 23.18 -6.85 36.92
N GLY A 56 24.35 -7.40 36.59
CA GLY A 56 24.72 -7.77 35.21
C GLY A 56 25.60 -6.73 34.52
N ARG A 57 25.85 -6.94 33.22
CA ARG A 57 26.59 -5.97 32.40
C ARG A 57 25.68 -4.77 32.10
N PRO A 58 26.13 -3.53 32.32
CA PRO A 58 25.36 -2.34 31.94
C PRO A 58 25.01 -2.37 30.45
N SER A 59 23.73 -2.13 30.15
CA SER A 59 23.26 -1.97 28.77
C SER A 59 23.65 -0.61 28.21
N TYR A 60 23.66 -0.51 26.88
CA TYR A 60 23.72 0.81 26.23
C TYR A 60 22.44 1.58 26.54
N HIS A 61 22.60 2.88 26.80
CA HIS A 61 21.44 3.75 26.99
C HIS A 61 20.61 3.84 25.69
N PRO A 62 19.27 3.80 25.74
CA PRO A 62 18.41 3.85 24.55
C PRO A 62 18.66 5.04 23.62
N SER A 63 19.11 6.19 24.15
CA SER A 63 19.44 7.37 23.34
C SER A 63 20.54 7.08 22.31
N ILE A 64 21.59 6.36 22.69
CA ILE A 64 22.72 6.01 21.82
C ILE A 64 22.23 5.16 20.65
N LEU A 65 21.39 4.16 20.94
CA LEU A 65 20.84 3.26 19.93
C LEU A 65 19.84 3.99 19.02
N LEU A 66 19.03 4.89 19.57
CA LEU A 66 18.10 5.73 18.80
C LEU A 66 18.84 6.69 17.86
N LYS A 67 19.87 7.39 18.35
CA LYS A 67 20.74 8.29 17.56
C LYS A 67 21.35 7.54 16.38
N LEU A 68 21.96 6.37 16.63
CA LEU A 68 22.52 5.52 15.58
C LEU A 68 21.46 5.07 14.56
N TYR A 69 20.25 4.76 15.02
CA TYR A 69 19.17 4.28 14.14
C TYR A 69 18.63 5.39 13.23
N ILE A 70 18.44 6.60 13.76
CA ILE A 70 18.05 7.78 12.99
C ILE A 70 19.14 8.12 11.96
N TYR A 71 20.41 8.15 12.38
CA TYR A 71 21.54 8.36 11.48
C TYR A 71 21.54 7.34 10.33
N GLY A 72 21.31 6.06 10.66
CA GLY A 72 21.21 4.98 9.69
C GLY A 72 20.14 5.21 8.64
N TYR A 73 18.94 5.66 9.02
CA TYR A 73 17.88 5.92 8.05
C TYR A 73 18.18 7.10 7.14
N LEU A 74 18.66 8.22 7.70
CA LEU A 74 18.99 9.42 6.93
C LEU A 74 20.10 9.12 5.89
N ASN A 75 21.09 8.32 6.27
CA ASN A 75 22.20 7.92 5.41
C ASN A 75 21.96 6.63 4.61
N ARG A 76 20.74 6.08 4.62
CA ARG A 76 20.35 4.84 3.91
C ARG A 76 21.19 3.61 4.30
N VAL A 77 21.68 3.56 5.53
CA VAL A 77 22.39 2.44 6.16
C VAL A 77 21.43 1.67 7.08
N GLN A 78 20.62 0.78 6.50
CA GLN A 78 19.55 0.08 7.23
C GLN A 78 19.98 -1.23 7.91
N SER A 79 21.15 -1.76 7.57
CA SER A 79 21.62 -3.04 8.10
C SER A 79 22.33 -2.84 9.43
N SER A 80 21.92 -3.55 10.48
CA SER A 80 22.58 -3.50 11.79
C SER A 80 24.07 -3.82 11.73
N ARG A 81 24.49 -4.75 10.87
CA ARG A 81 25.92 -5.07 10.63
C ARG A 81 26.68 -3.98 9.87
N ARG A 82 25.97 -3.17 9.09
CA ARG A 82 26.58 -1.99 8.47
C ARG A 82 26.68 -0.86 9.49
N LEU A 83 25.65 -0.66 10.31
CA LEU A 83 25.67 0.33 11.40
C LEU A 83 26.78 0.05 12.42
N GLU A 84 26.97 -1.20 12.83
CA GLU A 84 28.11 -1.63 13.65
C GLU A 84 29.45 -1.23 13.02
N ARG A 85 29.61 -1.46 11.71
CA ARG A 85 30.81 -1.05 10.96
C ARG A 85 30.96 0.47 10.88
N GLU A 86 29.87 1.22 10.70
CA GLU A 86 29.92 2.68 10.69
C GLU A 86 30.33 3.23 12.06
N ALA A 87 29.82 2.67 13.15
CA ALA A 87 30.18 3.09 14.51
C ALA A 87 31.69 2.95 14.79
N GLY A 88 32.37 2.01 14.14
CA GLY A 88 33.82 1.80 14.27
C GLY A 88 34.71 2.55 13.28
N ARG A 89 34.16 3.25 12.28
CA ARG A 89 34.98 3.88 11.21
C ARG A 89 34.58 5.31 10.81
N ASN A 90 33.32 5.66 10.98
CA ASN A 90 32.77 6.92 10.50
C ASN A 90 32.84 7.95 11.61
N VAL A 91 33.55 9.06 11.35
CA VAL A 91 33.81 10.11 12.34
C VAL A 91 32.52 10.74 12.85
N GLU A 92 31.49 10.90 12.00
CA GLU A 92 30.19 11.42 12.41
C GLU A 92 29.50 10.51 13.43
N VAL A 93 29.59 9.19 13.22
CA VAL A 93 28.98 8.21 14.12
C VAL A 93 29.81 8.06 15.39
N MET A 94 31.14 8.12 15.29
CA MET A 94 32.02 8.17 16.46
C MET A 94 31.73 9.39 17.32
N TRP A 95 31.48 10.54 16.70
CA TRP A 95 31.06 11.76 17.39
C TRP A 95 29.70 11.56 18.08
N LEU A 96 28.69 11.17 17.31
CA LEU A 96 27.30 11.01 17.77
C LEU A 96 27.14 10.00 18.93
N LEU A 97 27.97 8.96 18.94
CA LEU A 97 27.89 7.90 19.95
C LEU A 97 28.97 8.02 21.04
N GLY A 98 29.80 9.07 21.03
CA GLY A 98 30.92 9.20 21.96
C GLY A 98 31.90 8.02 21.87
N ARG A 99 32.14 7.51 20.66
CA ARG A 99 32.97 6.32 20.33
C ARG A 99 32.44 4.98 20.86
N LEU A 100 31.18 4.91 21.29
CA LEU A 100 30.53 3.65 21.56
C LEU A 100 30.24 2.89 20.26
N ALA A 101 30.59 1.60 20.22
CA ALA A 101 30.36 0.72 19.08
C ALA A 101 29.47 -0.47 19.49
N PRO A 102 28.14 -0.31 19.53
CA PRO A 102 27.23 -1.40 19.84
C PRO A 102 27.27 -2.46 18.73
N ASP A 103 27.20 -3.74 19.12
CA ASP A 103 27.19 -4.86 18.17
C ASP A 103 25.89 -4.92 17.36
N HIS A 104 25.92 -5.59 16.19
CA HIS A 104 24.73 -5.67 15.34
C HIS A 104 23.52 -6.35 16.00
N LYS A 105 23.73 -7.20 17.00
CA LYS A 105 22.64 -7.91 17.68
C LYS A 105 21.89 -6.94 18.59
N THR A 106 22.62 -6.19 19.41
CA THR A 106 22.12 -5.10 20.24
C THR A 106 21.34 -4.08 19.42
N ILE A 107 21.88 -3.66 18.27
CA ILE A 107 21.19 -2.73 17.36
C ILE A 107 19.88 -3.35 16.80
N ALA A 108 19.90 -4.63 16.44
CA ALA A 108 18.73 -5.32 15.89
C ALA A 108 17.63 -5.54 16.94
N ASP A 109 18.01 -5.96 18.15
CA ASP A 109 17.10 -6.22 19.27
C ASP A 109 16.45 -4.91 19.73
N PHE A 110 17.21 -3.81 19.81
CA PHE A 110 16.66 -2.47 20.11
C PHE A 110 15.47 -2.10 19.21
N ARG A 111 15.61 -2.28 17.89
CA ARG A 111 14.53 -1.99 16.94
C ARG A 111 13.33 -2.92 17.14
N LYS A 112 13.60 -4.21 17.35
CA LYS A 112 12.57 -5.24 17.50
C LYS A 112 11.71 -4.97 18.73
N ASP A 113 12.35 -4.60 19.83
CA ASP A 113 11.69 -4.52 21.14
C ASP A 113 11.03 -3.16 21.37
N ASN A 114 11.49 -2.09 20.70
CA ASN A 114 11.01 -0.71 20.90
C ASN A 114 10.09 -0.18 19.78
N GLY A 115 9.43 -1.05 19.01
CA GLY A 115 8.62 -0.63 17.85
C GLY A 115 7.51 0.38 18.17
N LEU A 116 6.83 0.24 19.32
CA LEU A 116 5.80 1.19 19.76
C LEU A 116 6.40 2.52 20.22
N ALA A 117 7.54 2.50 20.90
CA ALA A 117 8.24 3.71 21.34
C ALA A 117 8.74 4.51 20.13
N LEU A 118 9.27 3.85 19.10
CA LEU A 118 9.68 4.50 17.84
C LEU A 118 8.51 5.22 17.14
N ARG A 119 7.29 4.65 17.16
CA ARG A 119 6.11 5.34 16.63
C ARG A 119 5.80 6.63 17.39
N LYS A 120 5.95 6.62 18.72
CA LYS A 120 5.76 7.82 19.54
C LYS A 120 6.85 8.86 19.29
N VAL A 121 8.10 8.45 19.05
CA VAL A 121 9.18 9.37 18.62
C VAL A 121 8.79 10.08 17.32
N CYS A 122 8.30 9.35 16.32
CA CYS A 122 7.82 9.97 15.09
C CYS A 122 6.66 10.94 15.34
N ALA A 123 5.73 10.61 16.25
CA ALA A 123 4.64 11.51 16.62
C ALA A 123 5.15 12.80 17.28
N ARG A 124 6.16 12.72 18.15
CA ARG A 124 6.83 13.90 18.73
C ARG A 124 7.54 14.74 17.69
N PHE A 125 8.19 14.10 16.72
CA PHE A 125 8.83 14.81 15.61
C PHE A 125 7.80 15.59 14.77
N VAL A 126 6.66 14.99 14.44
CA VAL A 126 5.58 15.69 13.73
C VAL A 126 5.00 16.85 14.56
N GLU A 127 4.88 16.66 15.88
CA GLU A 127 4.47 17.75 16.79
C GLU A 127 5.47 18.91 16.80
N LEU A 128 6.78 18.62 16.79
CA LEU A 128 7.84 19.62 16.68
C LEU A 128 7.75 20.37 15.34
N CYS A 129 7.61 19.66 14.21
CA CYS A 129 7.43 20.29 12.90
C CYS A 129 6.21 21.23 12.89
N ARG A 130 5.12 20.84 13.55
CA ARG A 130 3.93 21.69 13.69
C ARG A 130 4.21 22.93 14.55
N GLN A 131 4.91 22.80 15.67
CA GLN A 131 5.31 23.94 16.53
C GLN A 131 6.23 24.92 15.80
N MET A 132 7.09 24.42 14.93
CA MET A 132 7.97 25.22 14.08
C MET A 132 7.25 25.86 12.87
N GLY A 133 5.95 25.58 12.68
CA GLY A 133 5.18 26.12 11.56
C GLY A 133 5.44 25.44 10.21
N LEU A 134 6.02 24.23 10.19
CA LEU A 134 6.26 23.44 8.97
C LEU A 134 5.04 22.60 8.54
N LEU A 135 3.94 22.64 9.30
CA LEU A 135 2.70 21.92 9.04
C LEU A 135 1.50 22.85 9.27
N THR A 136 1.57 24.05 8.71
CA THR A 136 0.55 25.11 8.87
C THR A 136 -0.66 24.89 7.97
N THR A 137 -0.44 24.34 6.78
CA THR A 137 -1.48 24.12 5.79
C THR A 137 -2.21 22.81 6.08
N ALA A 138 -3.53 22.88 6.27
CA ALA A 138 -4.36 21.70 6.51
C ALA A 138 -4.68 20.95 5.20
N SER A 139 -3.66 20.59 4.42
CA SER A 139 -3.81 19.91 3.13
C SER A 139 -2.82 18.77 2.97
N VAL A 140 -3.34 17.56 2.69
CA VAL A 140 -2.55 16.34 2.58
C VAL A 140 -2.80 15.61 1.26
N ALA A 141 -1.74 14.99 0.73
CA ALA A 141 -1.81 14.00 -0.34
C ALA A 141 -1.79 12.58 0.24
N ILE A 142 -2.74 11.74 -0.15
CA ILE A 142 -2.85 10.35 0.28
C ILE A 142 -2.50 9.43 -0.88
N ASP A 143 -1.52 8.56 -0.67
CA ASP A 143 -1.11 7.55 -1.65
C ASP A 143 -0.73 6.22 -0.99
N GLY A 144 -0.82 5.15 -1.80
CA GLY A 144 -0.67 3.76 -1.38
C GLY A 144 0.48 3.10 -2.12
N SER A 145 1.48 2.65 -1.38
CA SER A 145 2.66 2.00 -1.92
C SER A 145 2.76 0.54 -1.45
N LYS A 146 2.96 -0.37 -2.40
CA LYS A 146 3.09 -1.81 -2.12
C LYS A 146 4.55 -2.16 -1.90
N PHE A 147 4.90 -2.58 -0.69
CA PHE A 147 6.25 -2.97 -0.29
C PHE A 147 6.38 -4.49 -0.27
N LYS A 148 7.46 -4.99 -0.87
CA LYS A 148 7.76 -6.42 -0.90
C LYS A 148 8.14 -6.92 0.50
N ALA A 149 7.48 -7.98 0.95
CA ALA A 149 7.81 -8.66 2.20
C ALA A 149 9.02 -9.59 2.03
N VAL A 150 9.53 -10.10 3.15
CA VAL A 150 10.55 -11.18 3.16
C VAL A 150 9.87 -12.53 2.89
N ASN A 151 9.11 -12.61 1.81
CA ASN A 151 8.46 -13.84 1.37
C ASN A 151 8.51 -13.95 -0.16
N ASN A 152 9.03 -15.07 -0.65
CA ASN A 152 8.99 -15.33 -2.08
C ASN A 152 7.54 -15.62 -2.49
N ARG A 153 7.14 -15.16 -3.68
CA ARG A 153 5.85 -15.47 -4.28
C ARG A 153 5.56 -16.96 -4.25
N ASP A 154 6.56 -17.82 -4.48
CA ASP A 154 6.41 -19.29 -4.45
C ASP A 154 6.17 -19.91 -3.08
N LYS A 155 6.43 -19.15 -2.02
CA LYS A 155 6.15 -19.49 -0.63
C LYS A 155 4.86 -18.85 -0.12
N ASN A 156 4.05 -18.29 -1.02
CA ASN A 156 2.69 -17.90 -0.75
C ASN A 156 1.71 -18.81 -1.50
N PHE A 157 0.66 -19.24 -0.80
CA PHE A 157 -0.37 -20.15 -1.27
C PHE A 157 -1.74 -19.49 -1.13
N THR A 158 -2.45 -19.44 -2.26
CA THR A 158 -3.86 -19.05 -2.37
C THR A 158 -4.60 -20.23 -2.99
N ARG A 159 -5.93 -20.26 -2.87
CA ARG A 159 -6.75 -21.37 -3.39
C ARG A 159 -6.44 -21.70 -4.85
N ALA A 160 -6.49 -20.70 -5.73
CA ALA A 160 -6.18 -20.86 -7.14
C ALA A 160 -4.75 -21.38 -7.39
N LYS A 161 -3.80 -21.05 -6.50
CA LYS A 161 -2.42 -21.51 -6.65
C LYS A 161 -2.23 -22.94 -6.14
N VAL A 162 -2.91 -23.33 -5.07
CA VAL A 162 -2.94 -24.71 -4.58
C VAL A 162 -3.55 -25.61 -5.64
N GLU A 163 -4.70 -25.24 -6.20
CA GLU A 163 -5.37 -25.98 -7.27
C GLU A 163 -4.46 -26.14 -8.51
N ARG A 164 -3.82 -25.05 -8.97
CA ARG A 164 -2.85 -25.12 -10.08
C ARG A 164 -1.65 -26.02 -9.77
N ARG A 165 -1.08 -25.93 -8.57
CA ARG A 165 0.04 -26.78 -8.17
C ARG A 165 -0.36 -28.24 -8.08
N ARG A 166 -1.55 -28.53 -7.57
CA ARG A 166 -2.09 -29.89 -7.52
C ARG A 166 -2.21 -30.48 -8.93
N ALA A 167 -2.82 -29.75 -9.86
CA ALA A 167 -2.94 -30.19 -11.25
C ALA A 167 -1.58 -30.46 -11.91
N GLN A 168 -0.58 -29.60 -11.67
CA GLN A 168 0.78 -29.80 -12.19
C GLN A 168 1.49 -31.02 -11.60
N LEU A 169 1.27 -31.31 -10.32
CA LEU A 169 1.78 -32.51 -9.66
C LEU A 169 1.12 -33.78 -10.21
N GLU A 170 -0.20 -33.76 -10.37
CA GLU A 170 -0.98 -34.87 -10.96
C GLU A 170 -0.54 -35.16 -12.40
N GLU A 171 -0.35 -34.13 -13.23
CA GLU A 171 0.18 -34.26 -14.59
C GLU A 171 1.61 -34.85 -14.59
N SER A 172 2.46 -34.39 -13.67
CA SER A 172 3.83 -34.90 -13.55
C SER A 172 3.88 -36.36 -13.11
N VAL A 173 3.00 -36.77 -12.18
CA VAL A 173 2.86 -38.17 -11.77
C VAL A 173 2.37 -39.02 -12.93
N ALA A 174 1.32 -38.60 -13.63
CA ALA A 174 0.79 -39.32 -14.80
C ALA A 174 1.87 -39.51 -15.89
N ARG A 175 2.65 -38.46 -16.15
CA ARG A 175 3.78 -38.52 -17.10
C ARG A 175 4.85 -39.53 -16.67
N TYR A 176 5.23 -39.56 -15.40
CA TYR A 176 6.26 -40.50 -14.93
C TYR A 176 5.76 -41.94 -14.88
N LEU A 177 4.49 -42.17 -14.51
CA LEU A 177 3.86 -43.49 -14.59
C LEU A 177 3.84 -44.01 -16.04
N SER A 178 3.45 -43.18 -17.01
CA SER A 178 3.49 -43.55 -18.43
C SER A 178 4.92 -43.87 -18.93
N GLN A 179 5.93 -43.18 -18.42
CA GLN A 179 7.33 -43.47 -18.75
C GLN A 179 7.82 -44.80 -18.15
N LEU A 180 7.32 -45.18 -16.97
CA LEU A 180 7.56 -46.49 -16.37
C LEU A 180 6.88 -47.60 -17.18
N ASP A 181 5.60 -47.44 -17.50
CA ASP A 181 4.87 -48.41 -18.34
C ASP A 181 5.53 -48.64 -19.70
N THR A 182 6.12 -47.59 -20.28
CA THR A 182 6.86 -47.67 -21.54
C THR A 182 8.21 -48.38 -21.36
N ALA A 183 8.88 -48.16 -20.22
CA ALA A 183 10.13 -48.82 -19.90
C ALA A 183 9.92 -50.33 -19.68
N ASP A 184 8.84 -50.74 -19.02
CA ASP A 184 8.53 -52.15 -18.76
C ASP A 184 8.23 -52.95 -20.05
N ARG A 185 7.86 -52.27 -21.14
CA ARG A 185 7.64 -52.88 -22.47
C ARG A 185 8.92 -53.07 -23.28
N GLN A 186 10.07 -52.58 -22.80
CA GLN A 186 11.37 -52.68 -23.48
C GLN A 186 12.22 -53.78 -22.82
N GLU A 187 13.03 -54.49 -23.62
CA GLU A 187 13.93 -55.51 -23.06
C GLU A 187 14.95 -54.92 -22.07
N PRO A 188 15.27 -55.64 -20.98
CA PRO A 188 16.09 -55.11 -19.90
C PRO A 188 17.53 -54.84 -20.35
N ALA A 189 17.89 -53.56 -20.42
CA ALA A 189 19.25 -53.06 -20.55
C ALA A 189 19.69 -52.34 -19.26
N GLU A 190 20.99 -52.28 -18.95
CA GLU A 190 21.51 -51.55 -17.77
C GLU A 190 21.07 -50.07 -17.75
N ALA A 191 20.99 -49.45 -18.94
CA ALA A 191 20.50 -48.08 -19.10
C ALA A 191 19.00 -47.92 -18.73
N LEU A 192 18.19 -48.98 -18.90
CA LEU A 192 16.78 -49.00 -18.56
C LEU A 192 16.58 -49.11 -17.04
N ALA A 193 17.37 -49.96 -16.37
CA ALA A 193 17.35 -50.10 -14.92
C ALA A 193 17.69 -48.78 -14.22
N ALA A 194 18.76 -48.08 -14.64
CA ALA A 194 19.12 -46.77 -14.10
C ALA A 194 18.02 -45.71 -14.32
N LYS A 195 17.30 -45.78 -15.45
CA LYS A 195 16.18 -44.89 -15.76
C LYS A 195 14.98 -45.13 -14.86
N VAL A 196 14.63 -46.40 -14.59
CA VAL A 196 13.55 -46.78 -13.67
C VAL A 196 13.85 -46.29 -12.26
N THR A 197 15.07 -46.50 -11.74
CA THR A 197 15.48 -45.99 -10.41
C THR A 197 15.35 -44.47 -10.32
N ARG A 198 15.77 -43.74 -11.35
CA ARG A 198 15.64 -42.27 -11.37
C ARG A 198 14.18 -41.82 -11.41
N LEU A 199 13.29 -42.55 -12.08
CA LEU A 199 11.86 -42.24 -12.14
C LEU A 199 11.15 -42.54 -10.82
N THR A 200 11.48 -43.65 -10.16
CA THR A 200 10.94 -43.98 -8.83
C THR A 200 11.36 -42.95 -7.78
N GLU A 201 12.63 -42.50 -7.79
CA GLU A 201 13.11 -41.39 -6.94
C GLU A 201 12.38 -40.06 -7.21
N LYS A 202 11.97 -39.79 -8.45
CA LYS A 202 11.17 -38.59 -8.76
C LYS A 202 9.74 -38.73 -8.26
N LEU A 203 9.15 -39.92 -8.36
CA LEU A 203 7.80 -40.20 -7.85
C LEU A 203 7.76 -40.11 -6.32
N THR A 204 8.77 -40.58 -5.60
CA THR A 204 8.84 -40.42 -4.13
C THR A 204 8.88 -38.95 -3.74
N LYS A 205 9.72 -38.14 -4.41
CA LYS A 205 9.76 -36.68 -4.20
C LYS A 205 8.42 -36.00 -4.48
N LEU A 206 7.74 -36.37 -5.56
CA LEU A 206 6.41 -35.81 -5.86
C LEU A 206 5.36 -36.19 -4.80
N LYS A 207 5.39 -37.43 -4.29
CA LYS A 207 4.50 -37.84 -3.18
C LYS A 207 4.74 -36.99 -1.93
N GLU A 208 6.01 -36.74 -1.58
CA GLU A 208 6.35 -35.85 -0.46
C GLU A 208 5.85 -34.41 -0.68
N GLU A 209 6.00 -33.88 -1.90
CA GLU A 209 5.50 -32.55 -2.26
C GLU A 209 3.98 -32.45 -2.19
N MET A 210 3.25 -33.48 -2.62
CA MET A 210 1.79 -33.57 -2.48
C MET A 210 1.38 -33.57 -1.00
N GLY A 211 2.10 -34.32 -0.15
CA GLY A 211 1.87 -34.32 1.30
C GLY A 211 2.05 -32.93 1.92
N LYS A 212 3.14 -32.23 1.57
CA LYS A 212 3.38 -30.84 2.01
C LYS A 212 2.29 -29.89 1.52
N LEU A 213 1.86 -30.02 0.27
CA LEU A 213 0.81 -29.18 -0.31
C LEU A 213 -0.53 -29.36 0.42
N ALA A 214 -0.89 -30.58 0.79
CA ALA A 214 -2.10 -30.87 1.56
C ALA A 214 -2.08 -30.22 2.95
N VAL A 215 -0.92 -30.19 3.61
CA VAL A 215 -0.75 -29.47 4.89
C VAL A 215 -0.98 -27.97 4.69
N TYR A 216 -0.37 -27.37 3.66
CA TYR A 216 -0.54 -25.94 3.37
C TYR A 216 -1.96 -25.58 2.98
N GLU A 217 -2.67 -26.45 2.28
CA GLU A 217 -4.07 -26.27 1.93
C GLU A 217 -4.96 -26.26 3.16
N LYS A 218 -4.74 -27.18 4.11
CA LYS A 218 -5.47 -27.18 5.38
C LYS A 218 -5.25 -25.89 6.17
N GLN A 219 -4.00 -25.41 6.23
CA GLN A 219 -3.67 -24.13 6.87
C GLN A 219 -4.30 -22.94 6.15
N MET A 220 -4.27 -22.93 4.82
CA MET A 220 -4.87 -21.90 3.98
C MET A 220 -6.38 -21.82 4.19
N LEU A 221 -7.09 -22.94 4.21
CA LEU A 221 -8.54 -22.99 4.42
C LEU A 221 -8.95 -22.55 5.83
N ALA A 222 -8.06 -22.71 6.82
CA ALA A 222 -8.28 -22.20 8.17
C ALA A 222 -8.07 -20.68 8.29
N SER A 223 -7.38 -20.05 7.33
CA SER A 223 -7.16 -18.60 7.34
C SER A 223 -8.42 -17.84 6.88
N PRO A 224 -8.80 -16.72 7.54
CA PRO A 224 -9.97 -15.91 7.17
C PRO A 224 -9.96 -15.41 5.71
N ASP A 225 -8.78 -15.14 5.18
CA ASP A 225 -8.54 -14.63 3.81
C ASP A 225 -8.20 -15.74 2.80
N GLN A 226 -8.24 -17.01 3.22
CA GLN A 226 -7.90 -18.19 2.42
C GLN A 226 -6.52 -18.08 1.74
N GLN A 227 -5.56 -17.50 2.47
CA GLN A 227 -4.19 -17.35 2.01
C GLN A 227 -3.20 -17.67 3.13
N VAL A 228 -2.08 -18.31 2.79
CA VAL A 228 -0.98 -18.57 3.74
C VAL A 228 0.38 -18.22 3.14
N SER A 229 1.23 -17.59 3.94
CA SER A 229 2.61 -17.21 3.61
C SER A 229 3.57 -17.92 4.55
N LEU A 230 4.61 -18.59 4.02
CA LEU A 230 5.46 -19.46 4.85
C LEU A 230 6.63 -18.72 5.54
N THR A 231 7.24 -17.73 4.90
CA THR A 231 8.42 -17.04 5.47
C THR A 231 8.03 -15.81 6.27
N ASP A 232 7.02 -15.08 5.79
CA ASP A 232 6.44 -13.93 6.47
C ASP A 232 4.92 -14.14 6.59
N PRO A 233 4.42 -14.68 7.71
CA PRO A 233 3.02 -15.07 7.90
C PRO A 233 2.02 -13.93 7.73
N ASP A 234 2.44 -12.68 7.98
CA ASP A 234 1.57 -11.51 7.91
C ASP A 234 1.48 -10.96 6.47
N SER A 235 2.43 -11.29 5.61
CA SER A 235 2.45 -10.81 4.22
C SER A 235 1.30 -11.37 3.37
N ARG A 236 0.78 -10.55 2.44
CA ARG A 236 -0.31 -10.93 1.51
C ARG A 236 0.02 -10.69 0.06
N SER A 237 -0.71 -11.37 -0.82
CA SER A 237 -0.49 -11.38 -2.26
C SER A 237 -1.36 -10.28 -2.85
N MET A 238 -0.72 -9.28 -3.43
CA MET A 238 -1.36 -8.07 -3.91
C MET A 238 -1.14 -7.93 -5.41
N ALA A 239 -2.20 -7.58 -6.14
CA ALA A 239 -2.09 -7.27 -7.55
C ALA A 239 -1.32 -5.96 -7.74
N THR A 240 -0.41 -5.94 -8.72
CA THR A 240 0.26 -4.72 -9.17
C THR A 240 -0.07 -4.46 -10.64
N SER A 241 -0.22 -3.18 -11.00
CA SER A 241 -0.72 -2.74 -12.31
C SER A 241 0.30 -2.86 -13.46
N GLY A 242 1.57 -3.19 -13.20
CA GLY A 242 2.64 -2.99 -14.18
C GLY A 242 3.39 -4.23 -14.72
N ARG A 243 3.36 -5.40 -14.05
CA ARG A 243 4.30 -6.50 -14.40
C ARG A 243 3.69 -7.89 -14.55
N GLY A 244 2.36 -8.04 -14.56
CA GLY A 244 1.71 -9.36 -14.70
C GLY A 244 1.95 -10.33 -13.54
N SER A 245 2.80 -9.98 -12.57
CA SER A 245 3.07 -10.74 -11.35
C SER A 245 2.67 -9.90 -10.14
N GLY A 246 1.71 -10.40 -9.36
CA GLY A 246 1.43 -9.85 -8.04
C GLY A 246 2.66 -9.85 -7.13
N VAL A 247 2.70 -8.92 -6.18
CA VAL A 247 3.74 -8.81 -5.15
C VAL A 247 3.20 -9.45 -3.88
N VAL A 248 4.03 -10.24 -3.19
CA VAL A 248 3.73 -10.67 -1.81
C VAL A 248 4.37 -9.67 -0.87
N GLY A 249 3.57 -9.00 -0.06
CA GLY A 249 3.97 -7.78 0.59
C GLY A 249 2.91 -7.17 1.48
N TYR A 250 3.12 -5.88 1.75
CA TYR A 250 2.25 -5.00 2.52
C TYR A 250 1.86 -3.80 1.68
N ASN A 251 0.67 -3.27 1.94
CA ASN A 251 0.22 -2.03 1.36
C ASN A 251 0.35 -0.92 2.39
N VAL A 252 1.31 -0.02 2.18
CA VAL A 252 1.57 1.09 3.08
C VAL A 252 0.86 2.32 2.53
N GLN A 253 -0.08 2.82 3.31
CA GLN A 253 -0.82 4.04 3.03
C GLN A 253 -0.12 5.19 3.73
N VAL A 254 0.11 6.29 3.03
CA VAL A 254 0.83 7.44 3.56
C VAL A 254 0.04 8.71 3.29
N ALA A 255 -0.08 9.56 4.30
CA ALA A 255 -0.55 10.93 4.16
C ALA A 255 0.64 11.87 4.29
N VAL A 256 0.87 12.68 3.26
CA VAL A 256 2.00 13.60 3.14
C VAL A 256 1.46 15.01 3.06
N ASP A 257 2.06 15.94 3.78
CA ASP A 257 1.78 17.37 3.65
C ASP A 257 2.08 17.86 2.22
N THR A 258 1.26 18.79 1.73
CA THR A 258 1.34 19.27 0.34
C THR A 258 2.41 20.34 0.12
N GLU A 259 2.89 21.01 1.18
CA GLU A 259 3.79 22.17 1.08
C GLU A 259 5.26 21.79 1.32
N HIS A 260 5.53 21.09 2.42
CA HIS A 260 6.87 20.70 2.85
C HIS A 260 7.18 19.21 2.61
N HIS A 261 6.23 18.47 2.06
CA HIS A 261 6.38 17.04 1.73
C HIS A 261 6.75 16.16 2.94
N LEU A 262 6.31 16.56 4.13
CA LEU A 262 6.51 15.81 5.37
C LEU A 262 5.44 14.73 5.52
N ILE A 263 5.86 13.54 5.94
CA ILE A 263 4.93 12.45 6.23
C ILE A 263 4.20 12.78 7.54
N VAL A 264 2.88 12.95 7.46
CA VAL A 264 2.02 13.27 8.61
C VAL A 264 1.62 12.00 9.34
N THR A 265 1.18 10.98 8.59
CA THR A 265 0.82 9.68 9.14
C THR A 265 0.99 8.58 8.09
N HIS A 266 1.10 7.34 8.56
CA HIS A 266 1.18 6.17 7.71
C HIS A 266 0.50 4.98 8.37
N GLU A 267 -0.01 4.05 7.54
CA GLU A 267 -0.58 2.80 7.99
C GLU A 267 -0.13 1.64 7.11
N VAL A 268 0.17 0.51 7.74
CA VAL A 268 0.54 -0.73 7.05
C VAL A 268 -0.66 -1.66 7.05
N THR A 269 -1.16 -2.01 5.87
CA THR A 269 -2.33 -2.87 5.72
C THR A 269 -2.03 -4.06 4.81
N ASN A 270 -2.83 -5.12 4.99
CA ASN A 270 -2.81 -6.30 4.14
C ASN A 270 -3.84 -6.23 3.00
N SER A 271 -4.54 -5.10 2.86
CA SER A 271 -5.47 -4.88 1.75
C SER A 271 -4.70 -4.60 0.47
N GLY A 272 -4.89 -5.42 -0.55
CA GLY A 272 -4.30 -5.17 -1.88
C GLY A 272 -4.88 -3.98 -2.64
N SER A 273 -5.98 -3.39 -2.14
CA SER A 273 -6.74 -2.32 -2.77
C SER A 273 -6.81 -1.08 -1.89
N ASP A 274 -6.65 0.09 -2.51
CA ASP A 274 -6.65 1.40 -1.84
C ASP A 274 -8.07 1.97 -1.67
N ARG A 275 -9.08 1.34 -2.29
CA ARG A 275 -10.49 1.81 -2.33
C ARG A 275 -11.17 2.04 -0.98
N ALA A 276 -10.66 1.45 0.10
CA ALA A 276 -11.25 1.53 1.44
C ALA A 276 -10.29 2.16 2.46
N GLN A 277 -9.27 2.88 1.98
CA GLN A 277 -8.20 3.41 2.82
C GLN A 277 -8.26 4.94 2.99
N LEU A 278 -9.12 5.62 2.22
CA LEU A 278 -9.19 7.07 2.17
C LEU A 278 -9.62 7.69 3.50
N ALA A 279 -10.78 7.29 4.03
CA ALA A 279 -11.35 7.94 5.21
C ALA A 279 -10.52 7.69 6.46
N ASN A 280 -9.96 6.48 6.58
CA ASN A 280 -9.09 6.13 7.69
C ASN A 280 -7.83 7.01 7.70
N MET A 281 -7.10 7.06 6.60
CA MET A 281 -5.88 7.88 6.47
C MET A 281 -6.15 9.37 6.67
N ALA A 282 -7.23 9.89 6.08
CA ALA A 282 -7.57 11.30 6.19
C ALA A 282 -7.96 11.68 7.63
N LYS A 283 -8.70 10.84 8.35
CA LYS A 283 -9.05 11.07 9.76
C LYS A 283 -7.82 11.05 10.67
N GLN A 284 -6.90 10.12 10.43
CA GLN A 284 -5.64 10.08 11.17
C GLN A 284 -4.79 11.33 10.90
N ALA A 285 -4.68 11.74 9.63
CA ALA A 285 -3.96 12.97 9.27
C ALA A 285 -4.56 14.21 9.95
N LYS A 286 -5.89 14.33 9.94
CA LYS A 286 -6.62 15.41 10.64
C LYS A 286 -6.32 15.42 12.14
N ALA A 287 -6.34 14.25 12.78
CA ALA A 287 -6.05 14.12 14.22
C ALA A 287 -4.60 14.52 14.55
N VAL A 288 -3.64 14.16 13.71
CA VAL A 288 -2.22 14.52 13.89
C VAL A 288 -1.99 16.01 13.69
N LEU A 289 -2.61 16.62 12.65
CA LEU A 289 -2.50 18.05 12.39
C LEU A 289 -3.28 18.92 13.39
N LYS A 290 -4.18 18.31 14.18
CA LYS A 290 -5.03 18.98 15.18
C LYS A 290 -5.86 20.12 14.56
N THR A 291 -6.47 19.87 13.40
CA THR A 291 -7.29 20.85 12.66
C THR A 291 -8.76 20.46 12.63
N GLU A 292 -9.66 21.46 12.55
CA GLU A 292 -11.10 21.23 12.43
C GLU A 292 -11.53 20.85 11.01
N THR A 293 -10.80 21.32 10.00
CA THR A 293 -11.02 20.99 8.59
C THR A 293 -9.71 20.54 7.95
N LEU A 294 -9.82 19.68 6.93
CA LEU A 294 -8.69 19.16 6.19
C LEU A 294 -9.03 19.03 4.71
N GLU A 295 -8.12 19.43 3.83
CA GLU A 295 -8.16 19.09 2.42
C GLU A 295 -7.33 17.83 2.16
N ALA A 296 -7.90 16.87 1.44
CA ALA A 296 -7.24 15.62 1.10
C ALA A 296 -7.26 15.40 -0.41
N VAL A 297 -6.09 15.23 -1.02
CA VAL A 297 -5.93 14.89 -2.44
C VAL A 297 -5.55 13.43 -2.54
N ALA A 298 -6.22 12.67 -3.40
CA ALA A 298 -5.93 11.25 -3.59
C ALA A 298 -6.09 10.83 -5.05
N ASP A 299 -5.47 9.71 -5.40
CA ASP A 299 -5.55 9.13 -6.75
C ASP A 299 -6.95 8.54 -7.06
N ARG A 300 -7.16 8.08 -8.30
CA ARG A 300 -8.45 7.48 -8.70
C ARG A 300 -8.76 6.17 -7.96
N GLY A 301 -7.73 5.46 -7.50
CA GLY A 301 -7.82 4.20 -6.76
C GLY A 301 -8.61 4.34 -5.46
N TYR A 302 -8.57 5.52 -4.84
CA TYR A 302 -9.35 5.86 -3.64
C TYR A 302 -10.81 6.21 -3.91
N PHE A 303 -11.28 6.24 -5.17
CA PHE A 303 -12.66 6.62 -5.47
C PHE A 303 -13.66 5.57 -4.94
N ASN A 304 -14.29 5.88 -3.82
CA ASN A 304 -15.32 5.08 -3.19
C ASN A 304 -16.35 5.96 -2.45
N SER A 305 -17.65 5.81 -2.76
CA SER A 305 -18.68 6.73 -2.28
C SER A 305 -18.86 6.74 -0.75
N PRO A 306 -18.98 5.57 -0.07
CA PRO A 306 -18.94 5.52 1.40
C PRO A 306 -17.73 6.22 2.04
N GLU A 307 -16.52 6.02 1.50
CA GLU A 307 -15.30 6.66 2.03
C GLU A 307 -15.36 8.18 1.90
N ILE A 308 -15.79 8.68 0.74
CA ILE A 308 -15.93 10.12 0.49
C ILE A 308 -16.98 10.73 1.42
N LEU A 309 -18.10 10.03 1.64
CA LEU A 309 -19.12 10.48 2.59
C LEU A 309 -18.56 10.52 4.02
N ALA A 310 -17.84 9.48 4.45
CA ALA A 310 -17.23 9.42 5.78
C ALA A 310 -16.16 10.50 5.99
N CYS A 311 -15.46 10.93 4.93
CA CYS A 311 -14.56 12.08 4.96
C CYS A 311 -15.36 13.38 5.14
N HIS A 312 -16.43 13.57 4.35
CA HIS A 312 -17.26 14.76 4.40
C HIS A 312 -17.91 14.96 5.79
N GLU A 313 -18.47 13.89 6.37
CA GLU A 313 -19.02 13.89 7.73
C GLU A 313 -17.96 14.20 8.80
N ALA A 314 -16.69 13.92 8.51
CA ALA A 314 -15.56 14.26 9.38
C ALA A 314 -14.97 15.65 9.10
N GLY A 315 -15.61 16.49 8.28
CA GLY A 315 -15.10 17.84 7.93
C GLY A 315 -13.88 17.82 7.01
N ILE A 316 -13.72 16.77 6.21
CA ILE A 316 -12.59 16.59 5.29
C ILE A 316 -13.08 16.76 3.85
N THR A 317 -12.51 17.73 3.15
CA THR A 317 -12.79 18.00 1.74
C THR A 317 -11.86 17.16 0.87
N VAL A 318 -12.42 16.25 0.06
CA VAL A 318 -11.63 15.33 -0.76
C VAL A 318 -11.64 15.73 -2.22
N THR A 319 -10.46 15.84 -2.83
CA THR A 319 -10.26 16.03 -4.26
C THR A 319 -9.66 14.78 -4.88
N LEU A 320 -10.43 14.08 -5.73
CA LEU A 320 -9.95 12.89 -6.42
C LEU A 320 -10.57 12.71 -7.82
N PRO A 321 -9.86 12.08 -8.77
CA PRO A 321 -10.39 11.85 -10.12
C PRO A 321 -11.53 10.83 -10.13
N LYS A 322 -12.63 11.15 -10.80
CA LYS A 322 -13.73 10.20 -11.00
C LYS A 322 -13.33 9.09 -11.99
N PRO A 323 -13.32 7.80 -11.59
CA PRO A 323 -13.03 6.71 -12.50
C PRO A 323 -14.14 6.58 -13.53
N GLN A 324 -13.75 6.33 -14.79
CA GLN A 324 -14.68 6.14 -15.89
C GLN A 324 -15.15 4.69 -16.04
N THR A 325 -14.69 3.80 -15.17
CA THR A 325 -15.06 2.38 -15.10
C THR A 325 -16.19 2.21 -14.10
N SER A 326 -17.40 1.88 -14.56
CA SER A 326 -18.48 1.45 -13.67
C SER A 326 -18.53 -0.08 -13.64
N GLY A 327 -18.79 -0.66 -12.46
CA GLY A 327 -19.25 -2.05 -12.35
C GLY A 327 -20.62 -2.27 -13.03
N ALA A 328 -21.35 -1.18 -13.32
CA ALA A 328 -22.57 -1.25 -14.11
C ALA A 328 -22.33 -1.88 -15.49
N LYS A 329 -21.19 -1.64 -16.15
CA LYS A 329 -20.88 -2.32 -17.43
C LYS A 329 -20.74 -3.84 -17.27
N SER A 330 -20.12 -4.31 -16.19
CA SER A 330 -20.00 -5.76 -15.92
C SER A 330 -21.33 -6.39 -15.49
N GLU A 331 -22.24 -5.60 -14.90
CA GLU A 331 -23.61 -6.01 -14.54
C GLU A 331 -24.63 -5.78 -15.67
N GLY A 332 -24.17 -5.48 -16.89
CA GLY A 332 -25.03 -5.23 -18.07
C GLY A 332 -25.86 -3.94 -18.01
N ARG A 333 -25.62 -3.08 -17.02
CA ARG A 333 -26.29 -1.79 -16.83
C ARG A 333 -25.54 -0.66 -17.54
N PHE A 334 -26.30 0.26 -18.13
CA PHE A 334 -25.73 1.37 -18.88
C PHE A 334 -25.01 2.37 -17.96
N VAL A 335 -23.84 2.86 -18.41
CA VAL A 335 -23.18 4.01 -17.79
C VAL A 335 -23.93 5.29 -18.10
N SER A 336 -23.88 6.27 -17.20
CA SER A 336 -24.51 7.58 -17.41
C SER A 336 -24.08 8.26 -18.72
N ARG A 337 -22.87 7.97 -19.23
CA ARG A 337 -22.38 8.46 -20.53
C ARG A 337 -23.00 7.77 -21.76
N THR A 338 -23.71 6.66 -21.59
CA THR A 338 -24.45 5.97 -22.68
C THR A 338 -25.90 6.43 -22.81
N LEU A 339 -26.37 7.27 -21.88
CA LEU A 339 -27.75 7.71 -21.78
C LEU A 339 -27.83 9.23 -22.02
N ARG A 340 -28.70 9.66 -22.93
CA ARG A 340 -29.17 11.05 -23.06
C ARG A 340 -30.55 11.13 -22.39
N ILE A 341 -30.76 12.15 -21.58
CA ILE A 341 -32.08 12.44 -21.01
C ILE A 341 -32.85 13.28 -22.04
N CYS A 342 -33.90 12.73 -22.65
CA CYS A 342 -34.83 13.52 -23.47
C CYS A 342 -35.74 14.29 -22.49
N GLN A 343 -35.74 15.63 -22.53
CA GLN A 343 -36.60 16.44 -21.68
C GLN A 343 -38.02 16.52 -22.26
N GLY A 344 -39.02 16.13 -21.45
CA GLY A 344 -40.46 16.19 -21.75
C GLY A 344 -41.25 16.20 -20.44
N ARG A 345 -42.59 16.16 -20.49
CA ARG A 345 -43.47 16.16 -19.29
C ARG A 345 -43.12 15.05 -18.27
N THR A 346 -42.48 13.97 -18.72
CA THR A 346 -41.76 13.00 -17.89
C THR A 346 -40.39 12.74 -18.52
N PRO A 347 -39.27 12.89 -17.79
CA PRO A 347 -37.94 12.70 -18.36
C PRO A 347 -37.67 11.20 -18.62
N ILE A 348 -37.27 10.86 -19.85
CA ILE A 348 -36.95 9.50 -20.28
C ILE A 348 -35.46 9.42 -20.64
N ALA A 349 -34.77 8.40 -20.15
CA ALA A 349 -33.36 8.13 -20.49
C ALA A 349 -33.28 7.22 -21.74
N VAL A 350 -32.59 7.69 -22.78
CA VAL A 350 -32.51 7.04 -24.11
C VAL A 350 -31.04 6.84 -24.48
N ARG A 351 -30.72 5.79 -25.24
CA ARG A 351 -29.34 5.47 -25.67
C ARG A 351 -28.78 6.58 -26.56
N LEU A 352 -27.50 6.91 -26.38
CA LEU A 352 -26.76 7.75 -27.33
C LEU A 352 -26.66 7.04 -28.69
N GLY A 353 -27.25 7.64 -29.72
CA GLY A 353 -27.28 7.11 -31.10
C GLY A 353 -28.64 6.57 -31.57
N SER A 354 -29.65 6.48 -30.69
CA SER A 354 -31.03 6.14 -31.10
C SER A 354 -31.88 7.39 -31.33
N GLU A 355 -32.69 7.40 -32.41
CA GLU A 355 -33.62 8.50 -32.71
C GLU A 355 -34.71 8.60 -31.64
N CYS A 356 -34.77 9.74 -30.92
CA CYS A 356 -35.84 10.06 -29.97
C CYS A 356 -36.97 10.74 -30.77
N ARG A 357 -37.88 9.98 -31.40
CA ARG A 357 -39.06 10.55 -32.07
C ARG A 357 -40.20 10.75 -31.06
N ILE A 358 -40.41 11.99 -30.63
CA ILE A 358 -41.59 12.37 -29.86
C ILE A 358 -42.73 12.59 -30.85
N ALA A 359 -43.56 11.58 -31.08
CA ALA A 359 -44.77 11.75 -31.88
C ALA A 359 -45.82 12.50 -31.06
N THR A 360 -46.00 13.80 -31.34
CA THR A 360 -47.18 14.54 -30.88
C THR A 360 -48.37 14.15 -31.74
N GLN A 361 -49.11 13.10 -31.35
CA GLN A 361 -50.45 12.88 -31.90
C GLN A 361 -51.48 13.61 -31.03
N THR A 362 -52.19 14.51 -31.69
CA THR A 362 -53.38 15.22 -31.24
C THR A 362 -54.48 14.26 -30.78
N LYS A 363 -55.07 14.59 -29.61
CA LYS A 363 -56.37 14.17 -29.02
C LYS A 363 -57.00 12.83 -29.46
N LYS A 364 -57.24 12.01 -28.42
CA LYS A 364 -58.13 10.84 -28.26
C LYS A 364 -57.49 9.47 -28.46
N THR A 365 -57.65 8.65 -27.42
CA THR A 365 -57.32 7.22 -27.25
C THR A 365 -55.84 6.84 -27.10
N ALA A 366 -55.50 6.40 -25.89
CA ALA A 366 -54.23 5.77 -25.55
C ALA A 366 -54.16 4.36 -26.17
N ARG A 367 -53.15 4.11 -27.01
CA ARG A 367 -52.60 2.77 -27.28
C ARG A 367 -51.07 2.89 -27.40
N CYS A 368 -50.38 1.94 -26.80
CA CYS A 368 -48.93 1.83 -26.77
C CYS A 368 -48.32 1.97 -28.18
N CYS A 369 -47.43 2.94 -28.37
CA CYS A 369 -46.52 2.92 -29.52
C CYS A 369 -45.44 1.85 -29.26
N GLY A 370 -45.44 0.81 -30.09
CA GLY A 370 -44.45 -0.25 -30.08
C GLY A 370 -43.06 0.27 -30.45
N VAL A 371 -42.06 -0.19 -29.70
CA VAL A 371 -40.65 -0.07 -30.05
C VAL A 371 -40.29 -1.28 -30.92
N THR A 372 -39.80 -1.05 -32.14
CA THR A 372 -39.10 -2.07 -32.91
C THR A 372 -37.65 -2.17 -32.38
N GLY A 373 -37.41 -3.11 -31.45
CA GLY A 373 -36.13 -3.35 -30.77
C GLY A 373 -36.30 -3.69 -29.28
N PRO A 374 -35.34 -4.40 -28.63
CA PRO A 374 -35.63 -5.16 -27.41
C PRO A 374 -36.08 -4.26 -26.23
N GLN A 375 -37.00 -4.81 -25.46
CA GLN A 375 -38.01 -4.17 -24.59
C GLN A 375 -37.58 -2.94 -23.75
N PRO A 376 -38.52 -1.99 -23.49
CA PRO A 376 -38.29 -0.88 -22.58
C PRO A 376 -38.24 -1.32 -21.11
N VAL A 377 -37.23 -0.85 -20.37
CA VAL A 377 -37.11 -1.08 -18.92
C VAL A 377 -37.99 -0.09 -18.17
N LYS A 378 -38.93 -0.60 -17.36
CA LYS A 378 -39.76 0.20 -16.44
C LYS A 378 -38.88 0.88 -15.39
N ILE A 379 -38.89 2.22 -15.35
CA ILE A 379 -38.40 3.00 -14.20
C ILE A 379 -39.55 3.08 -13.20
N VAL A 380 -39.54 2.26 -12.15
CA VAL A 380 -40.54 2.34 -11.07
C VAL A 380 -40.27 3.61 -10.25
N HIS A 381 -41.19 4.57 -10.32
CA HIS A 381 -41.28 5.67 -9.36
C HIS A 381 -42.18 5.22 -8.21
N SER A 382 -41.64 5.05 -6.99
CA SER A 382 -42.47 4.84 -5.80
C SER A 382 -43.12 6.16 -5.41
N ASN A 383 -44.42 6.26 -5.64
CA ASN A 383 -45.23 7.43 -5.29
C ASN A 383 -45.57 7.41 -3.79
N ARG A 384 -45.43 8.56 -3.12
CA ARG A 384 -45.80 8.77 -1.72
C ARG A 384 -47.34 8.88 -1.62
N ASN A 385 -47.99 7.91 -0.97
CA ASN A 385 -49.18 8.05 -0.11
C ASN A 385 -49.90 6.70 0.07
N ALA A 386 -49.63 5.99 1.17
CA ALA A 386 -50.55 5.02 1.78
C ALA A 386 -50.10 4.72 3.23
N ARG A 387 -51.06 4.74 4.17
CA ARG A 387 -50.90 4.43 5.61
C ARG A 387 -50.86 2.89 5.86
N PRO A 388 -50.50 2.42 7.08
CA PRO A 388 -49.65 1.25 7.28
C PRO A 388 -50.43 -0.07 7.42
N GLY A 389 -49.82 -1.15 6.92
CA GLY A 389 -50.28 -2.53 7.07
C GLY A 389 -49.13 -3.51 6.87
N GLN A 390 -48.72 -4.11 8.00
CA GLN A 390 -47.85 -5.26 8.26
C GLN A 390 -47.05 -5.99 7.15
N SER A 391 -45.80 -6.26 7.56
CA SER A 391 -44.99 -7.48 7.39
C SER A 391 -43.94 -7.56 6.26
N GLY A 392 -42.68 -7.71 6.70
CA GLY A 392 -41.70 -8.64 6.12
C GLY A 392 -40.72 -8.12 5.07
N GLY A 393 -39.44 -7.97 5.44
CA GLY A 393 -38.32 -8.14 4.51
C GLY A 393 -37.36 -6.96 4.40
N LEU A 394 -36.12 -7.17 4.89
CA LEU A 394 -34.95 -6.30 4.78
C LEU A 394 -34.79 -5.62 3.40
N ARG A 395 -34.49 -4.32 3.39
CA ARG A 395 -34.09 -3.58 2.18
C ARG A 395 -32.75 -2.88 2.38
N ASP A 396 -31.76 -3.30 1.59
CA ASP A 396 -30.52 -2.58 1.33
C ASP A 396 -30.81 -1.25 0.61
N GLY A 397 -30.50 -0.15 1.30
CA GLY A 397 -30.59 1.21 0.79
C GLY A 397 -29.25 1.71 0.24
N SER A 398 -28.80 1.17 -0.90
CA SER A 398 -27.52 1.56 -1.54
C SER A 398 -27.69 2.13 -2.95
N MET A 399 -28.73 2.93 -3.17
CA MET A 399 -28.80 3.81 -4.35
C MET A 399 -29.35 5.18 -3.95
N SER A 400 -28.56 6.23 -4.20
CA SER A 400 -28.89 7.68 -4.12
C SER A 400 -28.09 8.49 -3.07
N ILE A 401 -26.80 8.20 -2.87
CA ILE A 401 -25.88 9.11 -2.15
C ILE A 401 -25.10 9.97 -3.16
N CYS A 402 -24.50 9.34 -4.19
CA CYS A 402 -23.63 10.03 -5.15
C CYS A 402 -24.36 11.09 -6.02
N SER A 403 -25.64 10.87 -6.35
CA SER A 403 -26.46 11.81 -7.12
C SER A 403 -27.02 12.97 -6.28
N LYS A 404 -27.18 12.78 -4.97
CA LYS A 404 -27.59 13.84 -4.03
C LYS A 404 -26.43 14.78 -3.72
N LEU A 405 -25.22 14.24 -3.47
CA LEU A 405 -24.00 15.02 -3.22
C LEU A 405 -23.61 15.93 -4.40
N CYS A 406 -23.86 15.49 -5.63
CA CYS A 406 -23.56 16.29 -6.82
C CYS A 406 -24.59 17.42 -7.07
N ARG A 407 -25.82 17.31 -6.53
CA ARG A 407 -26.88 18.33 -6.69
C ARG A 407 -26.86 19.41 -5.61
N SER A 408 -26.19 19.17 -4.48
CA SER A 408 -26.06 20.12 -3.37
C SER A 408 -24.84 21.06 -3.48
N GLY A 409 -24.10 21.05 -4.59
CA GLY A 409 -22.90 21.88 -4.76
C GLY A 409 -21.67 21.42 -3.96
N LEU A 410 -21.75 20.26 -3.29
CA LEU A 410 -20.70 19.68 -2.43
C LEU A 410 -19.57 18.97 -3.21
N MET A 411 -19.57 19.05 -4.54
CA MET A 411 -18.51 18.55 -5.42
C MET A 411 -18.20 19.59 -6.49
N GLN A 412 -17.01 20.18 -6.48
CA GLN A 412 -16.50 20.95 -7.62
C GLN A 412 -15.86 19.99 -8.62
N THR A 413 -16.48 19.87 -9.80
CA THR A 413 -15.88 19.21 -10.95
C THR A 413 -15.37 20.29 -11.89
N HIS A 414 -14.07 20.57 -11.88
CA HIS A 414 -13.49 21.44 -12.88
C HIS A 414 -13.54 20.75 -14.25
N LYS A 415 -14.29 21.35 -15.19
CA LYS A 415 -14.14 21.07 -16.62
C LYS A 415 -12.85 21.73 -17.11
N PRO A 416 -12.04 21.08 -17.97
CA PRO A 416 -10.90 21.75 -18.57
C PRO A 416 -11.40 22.80 -19.58
N CYS A 417 -10.84 24.00 -19.47
CA CYS A 417 -10.96 25.07 -20.46
C CYS A 417 -10.28 24.63 -21.76
N ALA A 418 -10.96 24.83 -22.89
CA ALA A 418 -10.42 24.61 -24.22
C ALA A 418 -9.83 25.91 -24.77
N SER A 419 -8.52 25.95 -24.97
CA SER A 419 -7.70 26.76 -25.89
C SER A 419 -6.27 26.68 -25.33
N VAL A 420 -5.21 26.33 -26.04
CA VAL A 420 -4.76 26.72 -27.38
C VAL A 420 -3.99 25.55 -27.98
N ALA A 421 -4.30 25.21 -29.23
CA ALA A 421 -3.48 24.34 -30.04
C ALA A 421 -2.22 25.08 -30.49
N ARG A 422 -1.04 24.50 -30.25
CA ARG A 422 0.09 24.58 -31.19
C ARG A 422 0.81 23.23 -31.22
N GLN A 423 0.65 22.56 -32.36
CA GLN A 423 1.49 21.45 -32.79
C GLN A 423 2.92 21.97 -32.98
N SER A 424 3.90 21.28 -32.41
CA SER A 424 5.21 21.18 -33.04
C SER A 424 5.70 19.75 -32.90
N SER A 425 5.92 19.17 -34.07
CA SER A 425 6.46 17.87 -34.37
C SER A 425 7.93 17.76 -33.97
N ILE A 426 8.33 16.74 -33.21
CA ILE A 426 9.66 16.13 -33.37
C ILE A 426 9.54 14.61 -33.29
N ARG A 427 10.15 14.00 -34.31
CA ARG A 427 10.21 12.59 -34.65
C ARG A 427 10.98 11.77 -33.62
N SER A 428 10.53 10.52 -33.50
CA SER A 428 11.35 9.35 -33.19
C SER A 428 12.69 9.40 -33.94
N VAL A 429 13.80 9.31 -33.19
CA VAL A 429 15.05 8.71 -33.64
C VAL A 429 15.69 8.01 -32.44
N ARG A 430 15.74 6.67 -32.54
CA ARG A 430 16.60 5.66 -31.89
C ARG A 430 16.86 5.72 -30.38
#